data_AF-D2KWR6-F1
#
_entry.id   AF-D2KWR6-F1
#
_cell.length_a   1.000
_cell.length_b   1.000
_cell.length_c   1.000
_cell.angle_alpha   90.00
_cell.angle_beta   90.00
_cell.angle_gamma   90.00
#
_symmetry.space_group_name_H-M   'P 1'
#
loop_
_entity.id
_entity.type
_entity.pdbx_description
1 polymer ?
#
loop_
_entity_poly.entity_id
_entity_poly.type
_entity_poly.pdbx_seq_one_letter_code
_entity_poly.pdbx_strand_id
1 'polypeptide(L)'
;ENDINAQHPMDLRYMKFIRLLLRLIDSWPHELLHDSKPVPFRDSRYLFVEGAGVGVGGLLYVRSHYKVVPFLEIGQTYLTIFLSVVATQRVTIAWFKSFREVITEFVLKVHLFRFRHKTKYTENMYQRIYRLCSVFVAFNVVEISVGIFLFNLMPLLNNYKKGMFNYSLPFIDCYTNLIGYIVMAVINIVFSFDCGVFFSSFDVCIAVIVFHIWGHLKILEHSLRTFPTPVQMRGHQSGEAGDYLLMYTNEENIKVAAMLKDIIEYHGMILRFITKTSEAFGPTLCLYYVFHQVSGCILLLECS
;
A
#
# COMPACT_ATOMS: atom_id res chain seq x y z
N GLU A 1 -23.43 -8.06 0.89
CA GLU A 1 -24.43 -7.25 1.63
C GLU A 1 -23.90 -5.89 2.09
N ASN A 2 -22.83 -5.82 2.89
CA ASN A 2 -22.41 -4.55 3.52
C ASN A 2 -22.01 -3.38 2.59
N ASP A 3 -21.65 -3.63 1.33
CA ASP A 3 -21.18 -2.56 0.43
C ASP A 3 -22.29 -1.96 -0.46
N ILE A 4 -23.50 -2.54 -0.46
CA ILE A 4 -24.63 -2.09 -1.30
C ILE A 4 -25.14 -0.71 -0.85
N ASN A 5 -25.01 -0.40 0.45
CA ASN A 5 -25.45 0.86 1.04
C ASN A 5 -24.32 1.89 1.24
N ALA A 6 -23.13 1.65 0.66
CA ALA A 6 -22.01 2.58 0.80
C ALA A 6 -22.34 3.95 0.19
N GLN A 7 -22.19 5.02 0.98
CA GLN A 7 -22.41 6.41 0.56
C GLN A 7 -21.08 7.12 0.31
N HIS A 8 -20.01 6.70 0.96
CA HIS A 8 -18.66 7.27 0.83
C HIS A 8 -17.63 6.18 0.46
N PRO A 9 -16.55 6.50 -0.29
CA PRO A 9 -15.45 5.56 -0.56
C PRO A 9 -14.89 4.86 0.70
N MET A 10 -14.90 5.56 1.84
CA MET A 10 -14.43 5.02 3.12
C MET A 10 -15.36 3.96 3.74
N ASP A 11 -16.58 3.80 3.24
CA ASP A 11 -17.52 2.78 3.73
C ASP A 11 -17.24 1.39 3.12
N LEU A 12 -16.52 1.37 2.00
CA LEU A 12 -16.15 0.16 1.27
C LEU A 12 -15.26 -0.73 2.14
N ARG A 13 -15.52 -2.03 2.13
CA ARG A 13 -14.80 -2.99 2.97
C ARG A 13 -13.28 -2.92 2.83
N TYR A 14 -12.76 -2.94 1.61
CA TYR A 14 -11.31 -2.88 1.39
C TYR A 14 -10.70 -1.54 1.86
N MET A 15 -11.43 -0.43 1.73
CA MET A 15 -10.99 0.88 2.24
C MET A 15 -10.98 0.95 3.76
N LYS A 16 -11.94 0.29 4.44
CA LYS A 16 -11.94 0.15 5.90
C LYS A 16 -10.69 -0.59 6.37
N PHE A 17 -10.27 -1.63 5.67
CA PHE A 17 -9.03 -2.36 5.97
C PHE A 17 -7.78 -1.50 5.74
N ILE A 18 -7.68 -0.81 4.60
CA ILE A 18 -6.54 0.10 4.34
C ILE A 18 -6.45 1.19 5.42
N ARG A 19 -7.60 1.77 5.79
CA ARG A 19 -7.70 2.75 6.86
C ARG A 19 -7.28 2.16 8.20
N LEU A 20 -7.70 0.93 8.52
CA LEU A 20 -7.26 0.23 9.74
C LEU A 20 -5.73 0.04 9.75
N LEU A 21 -5.15 -0.47 8.67
CA LEU A 21 -3.71 -0.68 8.53
C LEU A 21 -2.92 0.62 8.72
N LEU A 22 -3.30 1.69 8.00
CA LEU A 22 -2.66 3.01 8.13
C LEU A 22 -2.89 3.66 9.50
N ARG A 23 -3.99 3.36 10.18
CA ARG A 23 -4.26 3.83 11.55
C ARG A 23 -3.39 3.13 12.59
N LEU A 24 -3.11 1.84 12.41
CA LEU A 24 -2.22 1.10 13.31
C LEU A 24 -0.80 1.69 13.32
N ILE A 25 -0.42 2.44 12.29
CA ILE A 25 0.88 3.08 12.17
C ILE A 25 0.82 4.61 12.20
N ASP A 26 -0.30 5.17 12.68
CA ASP A 26 -0.58 6.61 12.77
C ASP A 26 -0.26 7.40 11.47
N SER A 27 -0.45 6.73 10.32
CA SER A 27 -0.17 7.28 9.00
C SER A 27 -1.42 7.73 8.27
N TRP A 28 -2.61 7.49 8.84
CA TRP A 28 -3.85 7.98 8.25
C TRP A 28 -3.98 9.51 8.44
N PRO A 29 -4.39 10.29 7.42
CA PRO A 29 -4.51 11.75 7.53
C PRO A 29 -5.77 12.16 8.28
N HIS A 30 -5.75 11.94 9.60
CA HIS A 30 -6.88 12.14 10.52
C HIS A 30 -7.49 13.55 10.43
N GLU A 31 -6.66 14.59 10.45
CA GLU A 31 -7.12 15.98 10.43
C GLU A 31 -7.82 16.36 9.12
N LEU A 32 -7.27 15.92 7.98
CA LEU A 32 -7.78 16.27 6.64
C LEU A 32 -9.05 15.51 6.27
N LEU A 33 -9.23 14.31 6.83
CA LEU A 33 -10.40 13.46 6.58
C LEU A 33 -11.44 13.52 7.71
N HIS A 34 -11.29 14.47 8.65
CA HIS A 34 -12.16 14.66 9.81
C HIS A 34 -12.42 13.35 10.57
N ASP A 35 -11.33 12.63 10.84
CA ASP A 35 -11.36 11.29 11.40
C ASP A 35 -10.70 11.23 12.78
N SER A 36 -11.32 10.55 13.74
CA SER A 36 -10.78 10.36 15.09
C SER A 36 -9.53 9.47 15.08
N LYS A 37 -8.49 9.84 15.83
CA LYS A 37 -7.35 8.97 16.12
C LYS A 37 -7.81 7.80 17.01
N PRO A 38 -7.61 6.53 16.60
CA PRO A 38 -8.20 5.39 17.30
C PRO A 38 -7.32 4.77 18.38
N VAL A 39 -5.99 4.85 18.29
CA VAL A 39 -5.09 4.16 19.22
C VAL A 39 -4.37 5.18 20.11
N PRO A 40 -4.78 5.35 21.38
CA PRO A 40 -4.04 6.18 22.31
C PRO A 40 -2.65 5.56 22.56
N PHE A 41 -1.62 6.41 22.71
CA PHE A 41 -0.22 6.02 22.98
C PHE A 41 0.58 5.37 21.85
N ARG A 42 0.00 5.19 20.66
CA ARG A 42 0.69 4.63 19.48
C ARG A 42 0.88 5.69 18.39
N ASP A 43 1.64 6.73 18.71
CA ASP A 43 2.01 7.81 17.78
C ASP A 43 3.13 7.34 16.84
N SER A 44 3.11 7.82 15.59
CA SER A 44 4.21 7.72 14.63
C SER A 44 5.60 8.02 15.24
N ARG A 45 5.71 8.95 16.20
CA ARG A 45 6.98 9.24 16.89
C ARG A 45 7.48 8.09 17.75
N TYR A 46 6.58 7.43 18.47
CA TYR A 46 6.92 6.26 19.28
C TYR A 46 7.38 5.12 18.38
N LEU A 47 6.63 4.85 17.31
CA LEU A 47 6.94 3.82 16.31
C LEU A 47 8.29 4.08 15.60
N PHE A 48 8.63 5.35 15.38
CA PHE A 48 9.95 5.73 14.85
C PHE A 48 11.07 5.40 15.84
N VAL A 49 10.90 5.73 17.13
CA VAL A 49 11.90 5.44 18.17
C VAL A 49 12.08 3.93 18.34
N GLU A 50 10.99 3.17 18.29
CA GLU A 50 10.99 1.70 18.30
C GLU A 50 11.78 1.13 17.12
N GLY A 51 11.42 1.50 15.89
CA GLY A 51 12.12 1.04 14.68
C GLY A 51 13.59 1.46 14.62
N ALA A 52 13.92 2.69 15.05
CA ALA A 52 15.30 3.13 15.15
C ALA A 52 16.07 2.36 16.23
N GLY A 53 15.43 2.09 17.37
CA GLY A 53 16.00 1.32 18.48
C GLY A 53 16.35 -0.10 18.08
N VAL A 54 15.46 -0.80 17.38
CA VAL A 54 15.71 -2.14 16.84
C VAL A 54 16.89 -2.13 15.85
N GLY A 55 16.93 -1.16 14.94
CA GLY A 55 18.02 -1.03 13.96
C GLY A 55 19.38 -0.76 14.62
N VAL A 56 19.44 0.18 15.58
CA VAL A 56 20.66 0.50 16.34
C VAL A 56 21.09 -0.70 17.19
N GLY A 57 20.14 -1.39 17.83
CA GLY A 57 20.40 -2.61 18.59
C GLY A 57 21.04 -3.70 17.73
N GLY A 58 20.51 -3.92 16.51
CA GLY A 58 21.09 -4.84 15.54
C GLY A 58 22.52 -4.47 15.15
N LEU A 59 22.78 -3.18 14.87
CA LEU A 59 24.13 -2.69 14.55
C LEU A 59 25.13 -2.90 15.70
N LEU A 60 24.71 -2.62 16.95
CA LEU A 60 25.54 -2.86 18.13
C LEU A 60 25.82 -4.35 18.34
N TYR A 61 24.83 -5.21 18.08
CA TYR A 61 25.00 -6.66 18.15
C TYR A 61 26.05 -7.15 17.16
N VAL A 62 25.93 -6.76 15.88
CA VAL A 62 26.91 -7.09 14.84
C VAL A 62 28.30 -6.60 15.24
N ARG A 63 28.43 -5.33 15.65
CA ARG A 63 29.73 -4.75 16.04
C ARG A 63 30.40 -5.53 17.16
N SER A 64 29.64 -5.99 18.15
CA SER A 64 30.18 -6.71 19.32
C SER A 64 30.49 -8.18 19.02
N HIS A 65 29.77 -8.81 18.08
CA HIS A 65 29.80 -10.27 17.89
C HIS A 65 30.24 -10.74 16.50
N TYR A 66 30.64 -9.84 15.59
CA TYR A 66 31.00 -10.20 14.20
C TYR A 66 32.14 -11.23 14.07
N LYS A 67 33.01 -11.36 15.08
CA LYS A 67 34.12 -12.32 15.08
C LYS A 67 33.73 -13.70 15.61
N VAL A 68 32.62 -13.80 16.33
CA VAL A 68 32.25 -14.98 17.12
C VAL A 68 31.06 -15.71 16.50
N VAL A 69 30.14 -14.95 15.89
CA VAL A 69 28.88 -15.48 15.37
C VAL A 69 29.06 -16.02 13.94
N PRO A 70 28.44 -17.15 13.59
CA PRO A 70 28.49 -17.71 12.24
C PRO A 70 27.99 -16.73 11.17
N PHE A 71 28.51 -16.87 9.95
CA PHE A 71 28.15 -16.02 8.82
C PHE A 71 26.63 -15.94 8.59
N LEU A 72 25.92 -17.08 8.66
CA LEU A 72 24.47 -17.17 8.45
C LEU A 72 23.67 -16.36 9.47
N GLU A 73 24.07 -16.38 10.74
CA GLU A 73 23.38 -15.63 11.81
C GLU A 73 23.66 -14.12 11.67
N ILE A 74 24.86 -13.75 11.21
CA ILE A 74 25.19 -12.35 10.89
C ILE A 74 24.39 -11.85 9.68
N GLY A 75 24.23 -12.68 8.65
CA GLY A 75 23.42 -12.38 7.45
C GLY A 75 21.96 -12.07 7.80
N GLN A 76 21.33 -12.93 8.61
CA GLN A 76 19.96 -12.71 9.13
C GLN A 76 19.84 -11.46 9.99
N THR A 77 20.89 -11.12 10.75
CA THR A 77 20.93 -9.87 11.53
C THR A 77 21.00 -8.66 10.60
N TYR A 78 21.81 -8.70 9.53
CA TYR A 78 21.83 -7.64 8.52
C TYR A 78 20.47 -7.45 7.86
N LEU A 79 19.79 -8.54 7.47
CA LEU A 79 18.44 -8.47 6.92
C LEU A 79 17.47 -7.76 7.88
N THR A 80 17.54 -8.08 9.18
CA THR A 80 16.71 -7.45 10.21
C THR A 80 17.02 -5.95 10.37
N ILE A 81 18.31 -5.56 10.31
CA ILE A 81 18.71 -4.15 10.33
C ILE A 81 18.14 -3.40 9.12
N PHE A 82 18.28 -3.97 7.92
CA PHE A 82 17.75 -3.38 6.69
C PHE A 82 16.23 -3.27 6.71
N LEU A 83 15.53 -4.30 7.21
CA LEU A 83 14.09 -4.26 7.46
C LEU A 83 13.73 -3.10 8.39
N SER A 84 14.48 -2.92 9.48
CA SER A 84 14.28 -1.82 10.44
C SER A 84 14.46 -0.44 9.82
N VAL A 85 15.45 -0.26 8.94
CA VAL A 85 15.69 1.00 8.23
C VAL A 85 14.50 1.35 7.34
N VAL A 86 14.00 0.39 6.56
CA VAL A 86 12.83 0.61 5.69
C VAL A 86 11.58 0.85 6.53
N ALA A 87 11.32 0.06 7.57
CA ALA A 87 10.18 0.24 8.47
C ALA A 87 10.18 1.65 9.08
N THR A 88 11.33 2.09 9.59
CA THR A 88 11.51 3.44 10.16
C THR A 88 11.25 4.51 9.10
N GLN A 89 11.78 4.33 7.89
CA GLN A 89 11.51 5.26 6.78
C GLN A 89 10.01 5.33 6.45
N ARG A 90 9.31 4.20 6.42
CA ARG A 90 7.86 4.16 6.16
C ARG A 90 7.07 4.95 7.19
N VAL A 91 7.42 4.87 8.47
CA VAL A 91 6.79 5.70 9.53
C VAL A 91 6.97 7.20 9.25
N THR A 92 8.14 7.62 8.76
CA THR A 92 8.38 9.04 8.46
C THR A 92 7.54 9.57 7.29
N ILE A 93 7.01 8.70 6.41
CA ILE A 93 6.17 9.10 5.26
C ILE A 93 4.95 9.89 5.73
N ALA A 94 4.35 9.48 6.86
CA ALA A 94 3.18 10.13 7.44
C ALA A 94 3.41 11.61 7.78
N TRP A 95 4.66 12.00 8.04
CA TRP A 95 5.01 13.36 8.43
C TRP A 95 4.99 14.31 7.23
N PHE A 96 5.26 13.79 6.02
CA PHE A 96 5.26 14.59 4.81
C PHE A 96 3.85 15.04 4.43
N LYS A 97 3.74 16.34 4.17
CA LYS A 97 2.48 16.96 3.72
C LYS A 97 2.03 16.39 2.37
N SER A 98 2.96 16.16 1.46
CA SER A 98 2.70 15.60 0.13
C SER A 98 1.96 14.26 0.19
N PHE A 99 2.38 13.36 1.07
CA PHE A 99 1.71 12.08 1.29
C PHE A 99 0.27 12.27 1.79
N ARG A 100 0.09 13.07 2.84
CA ARG A 100 -1.24 13.34 3.42
C ARG A 100 -2.20 13.98 2.39
N GLU A 101 -1.70 14.88 1.56
CA GLU A 101 -2.44 15.50 0.47
C GLU A 101 -2.84 14.47 -0.60
N VAL A 102 -1.94 13.57 -1.02
CA VAL A 102 -2.24 12.52 -2.01
C VAL A 102 -3.31 11.56 -1.51
N ILE A 103 -3.22 11.08 -0.26
CA ILE A 103 -4.25 10.19 0.32
C ILE A 103 -5.60 10.91 0.41
N THR A 104 -5.59 12.17 0.81
CA THR A 104 -6.82 12.98 0.90
C THR A 104 -7.45 13.20 -0.49
N GLU A 105 -6.64 13.59 -1.47
CA GLU A 105 -7.08 13.78 -2.86
C GLU A 105 -7.56 12.47 -3.49
N PHE A 106 -6.91 11.35 -3.18
CA PHE A 106 -7.34 10.03 -3.59
C PHE A 106 -8.77 9.75 -3.09
N VAL A 107 -9.00 9.81 -1.78
CA VAL A 107 -10.30 9.48 -1.17
C VAL A 107 -11.40 10.46 -1.58
N LEU A 108 -11.10 11.76 -1.61
CA LEU A 108 -12.10 12.82 -1.79
C LEU A 108 -12.36 13.22 -3.23
N LYS A 109 -11.44 13.00 -4.17
CA LYS A 109 -11.58 13.50 -5.54
C LYS A 109 -11.42 12.41 -6.59
N VAL A 110 -10.38 11.59 -6.48
CA VAL A 110 -9.99 10.69 -7.56
C VAL A 110 -10.76 9.37 -7.51
N HIS A 111 -10.96 8.79 -6.32
CA HIS A 111 -11.53 7.45 -6.15
C HIS A 111 -12.75 7.16 -7.06
N LEU A 112 -12.67 6.07 -7.84
CA LEU A 112 -13.63 5.73 -8.91
C LEU A 112 -15.10 5.66 -8.47
N PHE A 113 -15.36 5.37 -7.20
CA PHE A 113 -16.70 5.45 -6.61
C PHE A 113 -17.43 6.77 -6.92
N ARG A 114 -16.72 7.89 -6.99
CA ARG A 114 -17.31 9.21 -7.32
C ARG A 114 -17.71 9.36 -8.78
N PHE A 115 -17.14 8.55 -9.66
CA PHE A 115 -17.41 8.56 -11.10
C PHE A 115 -18.43 7.49 -11.52
N ARG A 116 -18.79 6.57 -10.61
CA ARG A 116 -19.60 5.37 -10.89
C ARG A 116 -20.91 5.67 -11.64
N HIS A 117 -21.54 6.81 -11.34
CA HIS A 117 -22.84 7.21 -11.88
C HIS A 117 -22.78 7.89 -13.26
N LYS A 118 -21.60 8.14 -13.84
CA LYS A 118 -21.50 8.86 -15.12
C LYS A 118 -21.99 8.05 -16.32
N THR A 119 -21.57 6.79 -16.42
CA THR A 119 -21.93 5.92 -17.54
C THR A 119 -21.99 4.46 -17.08
N LYS A 120 -22.70 3.62 -17.83
CA LYS A 120 -22.73 2.16 -17.59
C LYS A 120 -21.33 1.53 -17.67
N TYR A 121 -20.47 2.03 -18.56
CA TYR A 121 -19.08 1.56 -18.65
C TYR A 121 -18.28 1.91 -17.39
N THR A 122 -18.45 3.13 -16.88
CA THR A 122 -17.78 3.59 -15.66
C THR A 122 -18.20 2.78 -14.44
N GLU A 123 -19.49 2.45 -14.30
CA GLU A 123 -19.97 1.56 -13.23
C GLU A 123 -19.34 0.16 -13.34
N ASN A 124 -19.34 -0.44 -14.53
CA ASN A 124 -18.71 -1.74 -14.76
C ASN A 124 -17.21 -1.72 -14.44
N MET A 125 -16.51 -0.65 -14.81
CA MET A 125 -15.09 -0.48 -14.49
C MET A 125 -14.88 -0.34 -12.98
N TYR A 126 -15.67 0.49 -12.31
CA TYR A 126 -15.65 0.64 -10.85
C TYR A 126 -15.82 -0.73 -10.17
N GLN A 127 -16.80 -1.53 -10.57
CA GLN A 127 -17.02 -2.88 -10.02
C GLN A 127 -15.82 -3.81 -10.23
N ARG A 128 -15.14 -3.70 -11.38
CA ARG A 128 -13.92 -4.47 -11.66
C ARG A 128 -12.77 -4.05 -10.75
N ILE A 129 -12.51 -2.74 -10.61
CA ILE A 129 -11.46 -2.22 -9.72
C ILE A 129 -11.78 -2.53 -8.25
N TYR A 130 -13.04 -2.43 -7.85
CA TYR A 130 -13.50 -2.79 -6.52
C TYR A 130 -13.13 -4.23 -6.15
N ARG A 131 -13.45 -5.19 -7.04
CA ARG A 131 -13.11 -6.60 -6.82
C ARG A 131 -11.60 -6.82 -6.77
N LEU A 132 -10.86 -6.18 -7.69
CA LEU A 132 -9.39 -6.27 -7.72
C LEU A 132 -8.78 -5.78 -6.40
N CYS A 133 -9.17 -4.59 -5.93
CA CYS A 133 -8.71 -4.04 -4.65
C CYS A 133 -9.09 -4.95 -3.48
N SER A 134 -10.32 -5.48 -3.47
CA SER A 134 -10.80 -6.35 -2.38
C SER A 134 -10.01 -7.65 -2.30
N VAL A 135 -9.75 -8.31 -3.43
CA VAL A 135 -8.92 -9.53 -3.50
C VAL A 135 -7.49 -9.23 -3.07
N PHE A 136 -6.90 -8.14 -3.56
CA PHE A 136 -5.53 -7.76 -3.24
C PHE A 136 -5.34 -7.46 -1.75
N VAL A 137 -6.24 -6.68 -1.14
CA VAL A 137 -6.21 -6.39 0.29
C VAL A 137 -6.37 -7.68 1.11
N ALA A 138 -7.29 -8.56 0.73
CA ALA A 138 -7.49 -9.84 1.43
C ALA A 138 -6.24 -10.73 1.36
N PHE A 139 -5.62 -10.82 0.18
CA PHE A 139 -4.38 -11.56 -0.01
C PHE A 139 -3.26 -11.01 0.88
N ASN A 140 -3.11 -9.68 0.94
CA ASN A 140 -2.06 -9.07 1.74
C ASN A 140 -2.27 -9.26 3.25
N VAL A 141 -3.51 -9.27 3.75
CA VAL A 141 -3.80 -9.61 5.16
C VAL A 141 -3.36 -11.03 5.49
N VAL A 142 -3.57 -11.99 4.57
CA VAL A 142 -3.10 -13.36 4.74
C VAL A 142 -1.57 -13.40 4.74
N GLU A 143 -0.92 -12.67 3.83
CA GLU A 143 0.54 -12.58 3.74
C GLU A 143 1.18 -12.04 5.04
N ILE A 144 0.64 -10.95 5.60
CA ILE A 144 1.09 -10.41 6.90
C ILE A 144 0.92 -11.46 8.00
N SER A 145 -0.24 -12.12 8.06
CA SER A 145 -0.56 -13.10 9.11
C SER A 145 0.39 -14.30 9.05
N VAL A 146 0.63 -14.83 7.85
CA VAL A 146 1.55 -15.94 7.61
C VAL A 146 2.99 -15.52 7.90
N GLY A 147 3.41 -14.33 7.47
CA GLY A 147 4.74 -13.80 7.72
C GLY A 147 5.07 -13.70 9.21
N ILE A 148 4.17 -13.10 10.00
CA ILE A 148 4.34 -12.97 11.45
C ILE A 148 4.38 -14.35 12.12
N PHE A 149 3.49 -15.25 11.72
CA PHE A 149 3.43 -16.60 12.25
C PHE A 149 4.74 -17.37 11.99
N LEU A 150 5.22 -17.39 10.75
CA LEU A 150 6.45 -18.09 10.37
C LEU A 150 7.69 -17.49 11.04
N PHE A 151 7.78 -16.16 11.10
CA PHE A 151 8.92 -15.46 11.71
C PHE A 151 9.06 -15.80 13.20
N ASN A 152 7.95 -15.96 13.92
CA ASN A 152 7.95 -16.31 15.35
C ASN A 152 8.01 -17.83 15.60
N LEU A 153 7.48 -18.64 14.68
CA LEU A 153 7.51 -20.10 14.80
C LEU A 153 8.93 -20.66 14.63
N MET A 154 9.73 -20.10 13.73
CA MET A 154 11.06 -20.65 13.42
C MET A 154 12.03 -20.62 14.63
N PRO A 155 12.16 -19.52 15.39
CA PRO A 155 12.93 -19.53 16.65
C PRO A 155 12.40 -20.52 17.68
N LEU A 156 11.07 -20.66 17.79
CA LEU A 156 10.44 -21.58 18.75
C LEU A 156 10.75 -23.05 18.42
N LEU A 157 10.66 -23.43 17.14
CA LEU A 157 11.01 -24.77 16.67
C LEU A 157 12.51 -25.07 16.86
N ASN A 158 13.38 -24.08 16.60
CA ASN A 158 14.82 -24.23 16.79
C ASN A 158 15.18 -24.40 18.27
N ASN A 159 14.57 -23.62 19.15
CA ASN A 159 14.78 -23.74 20.60
C ASN A 159 14.26 -25.07 21.15
N TYR A 160 13.11 -25.55 20.65
CA TYR A 160 12.58 -26.87 20.99
C TYR A 160 13.55 -27.99 20.57
N LYS A 161 14.06 -27.96 19.32
CA LYS A 161 15.04 -28.94 18.81
C LYS A 161 16.36 -28.93 19.60
N LYS A 162 16.78 -27.78 20.10
CA LYS A 162 18.00 -27.62 20.92
C LYS A 162 17.82 -28.05 22.39
N GLY A 163 16.64 -28.56 22.77
CA GLY A 163 16.42 -29.19 24.07
C GLY A 163 16.10 -28.22 25.22
N MET A 164 15.67 -26.99 24.92
CA MET A 164 15.40 -25.93 25.92
C MET A 164 14.29 -26.27 26.95
N PHE A 165 13.55 -27.36 26.76
CA PHE A 165 12.54 -27.86 27.70
C PHE A 165 12.99 -29.08 28.54
N ASN A 166 14.26 -29.48 28.46
CA ASN A 166 14.85 -30.46 29.36
C ASN A 166 15.55 -29.73 30.54
N TYR A 167 15.06 -29.98 31.75
CA TYR A 167 15.45 -29.34 33.00
C TYR A 167 16.95 -29.40 33.32
N SER A 168 17.62 -28.23 33.42
CA SER A 168 18.63 -27.95 34.47
C SER A 168 19.29 -26.56 34.34
N LEU A 169 19.24 -25.80 35.46
CA LEU A 169 20.24 -24.83 35.97
C LEU A 169 20.23 -23.35 35.47
N PRO A 170 20.74 -22.41 36.30
CA PRO A 170 20.14 -21.11 36.55
C PRO A 170 21.07 -19.93 36.23
N PHE A 171 20.58 -18.74 36.58
CA PHE A 171 21.13 -17.38 36.42
C PHE A 171 20.79 -16.69 35.11
N ILE A 172 20.48 -15.40 35.28
CA ILE A 172 19.77 -14.50 34.39
C ILE A 172 20.42 -14.49 33.00
N ASP A 173 19.81 -15.20 32.07
CA ASP A 173 20.14 -15.23 30.66
C ASP A 173 18.81 -15.51 29.92
N CYS A 174 18.51 -14.81 28.82
CA CYS A 174 17.23 -14.98 28.10
C CYS A 174 17.01 -16.40 27.55
N TYR A 175 18.03 -17.26 27.65
CA TYR A 175 18.04 -18.67 27.25
C TYR A 175 17.86 -19.66 28.42
N THR A 176 17.92 -19.22 29.68
CA THR A 176 17.89 -20.10 30.87
C THR A 176 16.66 -19.88 31.77
N ASN A 177 16.00 -18.71 31.71
CA ASN A 177 14.78 -18.44 32.49
C ASN A 177 13.53 -18.41 31.60
N LEU A 178 12.59 -19.33 31.85
CA LEU A 178 11.33 -19.46 31.11
C LEU A 178 10.52 -18.15 31.08
N ILE A 179 10.51 -17.39 32.17
CA ILE A 179 9.78 -16.11 32.25
C ILE A 179 10.43 -15.08 31.33
N GLY A 180 11.77 -14.99 31.33
CA GLY A 180 12.51 -14.10 30.44
C GLY A 180 12.29 -14.45 28.97
N TYR A 181 12.30 -15.74 28.64
CA TYR A 181 11.98 -16.22 27.30
C TYR A 181 10.57 -15.83 26.86
N ILE A 182 9.55 -16.06 27.70
CA ILE A 182 8.15 -15.70 27.39
C ILE A 182 8.02 -14.19 27.15
N VAL A 183 8.63 -13.37 28.02
CA VAL A 183 8.60 -11.90 27.87
C VAL A 183 9.25 -11.47 26.55
N MET A 184 10.42 -12.00 26.21
CA MET A 184 11.10 -11.69 24.96
C MET A 184 10.34 -12.20 23.73
N ALA A 185 9.70 -13.37 23.81
CA ALA A 185 8.86 -13.89 22.74
C ALA A 185 7.65 -12.99 22.49
N VAL A 186 6.99 -12.49 23.54
CA VAL A 186 5.88 -11.54 23.41
C VAL A 186 6.35 -10.23 22.78
N ILE A 187 7.49 -9.69 23.22
CA ILE A 187 8.08 -8.48 22.61
C ILE A 187 8.39 -8.70 21.13
N ASN A 188 8.98 -9.85 20.78
CA ASN A 188 9.29 -10.18 19.40
C ASN A 188 8.04 -10.32 18.52
N ILE A 189 6.94 -10.86 19.05
CA ILE A 189 5.66 -10.93 18.34
C ILE A 189 5.15 -9.52 18.04
N VAL A 190 5.23 -8.59 19.01
CA VAL A 190 4.82 -7.19 18.81
C VAL A 190 5.68 -6.52 17.73
N PHE A 191 7.01 -6.64 17.81
CA PHE A 191 7.91 -6.06 16.81
C PHE A 191 7.72 -6.69 15.42
N SER A 192 7.49 -8.00 15.35
CA SER A 192 7.20 -8.69 14.09
C SER A 192 5.90 -8.21 13.47
N PHE A 193 4.86 -8.01 14.31
CA PHE A 193 3.58 -7.47 13.87
C PHE A 193 3.74 -6.04 13.35
N ASP A 194 4.42 -5.17 14.10
CA ASP A 194 4.61 -3.77 13.71
C ASP A 194 5.44 -3.67 12.42
N CYS A 195 6.52 -4.43 12.30
CA CYS A 195 7.30 -4.54 11.07
C CYS A 195 6.44 -5.00 9.89
N GLY A 196 5.67 -6.08 10.06
CA GLY A 196 4.77 -6.60 9.02
C GLY A 196 3.76 -5.56 8.56
N VAL A 197 3.16 -4.82 9.50
CA VAL A 197 2.21 -3.74 9.19
C VAL A 197 2.91 -2.56 8.50
N PHE A 198 4.11 -2.14 8.92
CA PHE A 198 4.83 -1.02 8.26
C PHE A 198 5.13 -1.30 6.79
N PHE A 199 5.60 -2.51 6.48
CA PHE A 199 5.92 -2.89 5.10
C PHE A 199 4.66 -2.95 4.23
N SER A 200 3.65 -3.65 4.72
CA SER A 200 2.46 -3.97 3.94
C SER A 200 1.47 -2.81 3.76
N SER A 201 1.30 -1.96 4.78
CA SER A 201 0.25 -0.93 4.79
C SER A 201 0.39 0.07 3.64
N PHE A 202 1.61 0.56 3.42
CA PHE A 202 1.88 1.51 2.35
C PHE A 202 1.85 0.85 0.98
N ASP A 203 2.36 -0.38 0.87
CA ASP A 203 2.39 -1.12 -0.40
C ASP A 203 0.96 -1.43 -0.88
N VAL A 204 0.07 -1.84 0.02
CA VAL A 204 -1.36 -1.99 -0.28
C VAL A 204 -1.99 -0.66 -0.68
N CYS A 205 -1.68 0.41 0.03
CA CYS A 205 -2.22 1.73 -0.28
C CYS A 205 -1.80 2.20 -1.69
N ILE A 206 -0.52 2.06 -2.04
CA ILE A 206 0.02 2.42 -3.36
C ILE A 206 -0.62 1.53 -4.44
N ALA A 207 -0.69 0.22 -4.22
CA ALA A 207 -1.30 -0.71 -5.18
C ALA A 207 -2.76 -0.34 -5.48
N VAL A 208 -3.54 0.00 -4.45
CA VAL A 208 -4.92 0.44 -4.61
C VAL A 208 -5.01 1.75 -5.40
N ILE A 209 -4.16 2.73 -5.09
CA ILE A 209 -4.08 3.98 -5.86
C ILE A 209 -3.78 3.68 -7.34
N VAL A 210 -2.82 2.80 -7.62
CA VAL A 210 -2.45 2.39 -8.98
C VAL A 210 -3.61 1.68 -9.69
N PHE A 211 -4.36 0.80 -9.03
CA PHE A 211 -5.54 0.16 -9.61
C PHE A 211 -6.63 1.17 -9.98
N HIS A 212 -6.86 2.18 -9.15
CA HIS A 212 -7.80 3.27 -9.47
C HIS A 212 -7.31 4.09 -10.66
N ILE A 213 -6.04 4.49 -10.70
CA ILE A 213 -5.43 5.18 -11.85
C ILE A 213 -5.61 4.35 -13.13
N TRP A 214 -5.31 3.06 -13.07
CA TRP A 214 -5.50 2.14 -14.20
C TRP A 214 -6.97 2.10 -14.66
N GLY A 215 -7.92 2.05 -13.72
CA GLY A 215 -9.35 2.12 -14.04
C GLY A 215 -9.74 3.45 -14.70
N HIS A 216 -9.20 4.59 -14.24
CA HIS A 216 -9.43 5.88 -14.87
C HIS A 216 -8.87 5.94 -16.30
N LEU A 217 -7.67 5.41 -16.53
CA LEU A 217 -7.07 5.32 -17.85
C LEU A 217 -7.90 4.44 -18.80
N LYS A 218 -8.48 3.35 -18.30
CA LYS A 218 -9.37 2.49 -19.10
C LYS A 218 -10.69 3.19 -19.44
N ILE A 219 -11.24 3.99 -18.53
CA ILE A 219 -12.41 4.83 -18.83
C ILE A 219 -12.06 5.86 -19.90
N LEU A 220 -10.91 6.53 -19.78
CA LEU A 220 -10.44 7.49 -20.77
C LEU A 220 -10.25 6.84 -22.15
N GLU A 221 -9.59 5.67 -22.20
CA GLU A 221 -9.42 4.89 -23.43
C GLU A 221 -10.77 4.56 -24.08
N HIS A 222 -11.75 4.16 -23.27
CA HIS A 222 -13.10 3.89 -23.76
C HIS A 222 -13.76 5.15 -24.32
N SER A 223 -13.71 6.28 -23.59
CA SER A 223 -14.26 7.56 -24.03
C SER A 223 -13.65 8.06 -25.34
N LEU A 224 -12.36 7.83 -25.56
CA LEU A 224 -11.68 8.16 -26.82
C LEU A 224 -12.10 7.24 -27.97
N ARG A 225 -12.30 5.94 -27.71
CA ARG A 225 -12.71 4.97 -28.74
C ARG A 225 -14.17 5.07 -29.12
N THR A 226 -15.03 5.47 -28.18
CA THR A 226 -16.47 5.69 -28.42
C THR A 226 -16.77 7.15 -28.71
N PHE A 227 -15.75 7.94 -29.06
CA PHE A 227 -15.96 9.33 -29.41
C PHE A 227 -16.82 9.40 -30.67
N PRO A 228 -17.96 10.12 -30.64
CA PRO A 228 -18.95 10.05 -31.71
C PRO A 228 -18.39 10.62 -33.00
N THR A 229 -18.59 9.89 -34.11
CA THR A 229 -18.33 10.41 -35.45
C THR A 229 -19.51 11.28 -35.92
N PRO A 230 -19.33 12.14 -36.95
CA PRO A 230 -20.42 12.98 -37.48
C PRO A 230 -21.67 12.16 -37.84
N VAL A 231 -21.44 10.98 -38.44
CA VAL A 231 -22.49 10.02 -38.83
C VAL A 231 -23.24 9.46 -37.62
N GLN A 232 -22.56 9.23 -36.50
CA GLN A 232 -23.18 8.72 -35.27
C GLN A 232 -23.99 9.78 -34.52
N MET A 233 -23.60 11.07 -34.62
CA MET A 233 -24.34 12.16 -33.98
C MET A 233 -25.70 12.45 -34.62
N ARG A 234 -25.84 12.27 -35.95
CA ARG A 234 -27.10 12.52 -36.67
C ARG A 234 -28.14 11.42 -36.49
N GLY A 235 -27.73 10.23 -36.02
CA GLY A 235 -28.55 9.02 -36.07
C GLY A 235 -28.84 8.61 -37.53
N HIS A 236 -29.50 7.48 -37.75
CA HIS A 236 -29.98 7.06 -39.08
C HIS A 236 -31.08 8.01 -39.59
N GLN A 237 -30.77 9.27 -39.84
CA GLN A 237 -31.58 10.14 -40.67
C GLN A 237 -31.29 9.78 -42.12
N SER A 238 -32.18 8.94 -42.64
CA SER A 238 -32.29 8.51 -44.02
C SER A 238 -32.26 9.68 -45.01
N GLY A 239 -31.40 9.59 -46.04
CA GLY A 239 -31.79 10.08 -47.37
C GLY A 239 -30.77 10.80 -48.25
N GLU A 240 -29.74 11.47 -47.72
CA GLU A 240 -28.93 12.36 -48.57
C GLU A 240 -27.48 11.90 -48.70
N ALA A 241 -27.19 11.24 -49.83
CA ALA A 241 -25.85 10.84 -50.22
C ALA A 241 -25.04 12.05 -50.71
N GLY A 242 -24.19 12.60 -49.84
CA GLY A 242 -23.12 13.49 -50.26
C GLY A 242 -22.10 13.80 -49.18
N ASP A 243 -20.96 14.35 -49.61
CA ASP A 243 -19.73 14.63 -48.84
C ASP A 243 -19.95 15.39 -47.51
N TYR A 244 -21.07 16.10 -47.39
CA TYR A 244 -21.56 16.82 -46.21
C TYR A 244 -21.95 15.93 -45.02
N LEU A 245 -22.02 14.60 -45.19
CA LEU A 245 -22.19 13.64 -44.10
C LEU A 245 -20.91 13.37 -43.29
N LEU A 246 -19.74 13.71 -43.83
CA LEU A 246 -18.44 13.45 -43.20
C LEU A 246 -17.90 14.66 -42.40
N MET A 247 -18.46 15.85 -42.60
CA MET A 247 -18.09 17.05 -41.85
C MET A 247 -19.11 17.36 -40.76
N TYR A 248 -18.64 17.80 -39.59
CA TYR A 248 -19.50 18.27 -38.51
C TYR A 248 -20.20 19.59 -38.88
N THR A 249 -21.48 19.70 -38.56
CA THR A 249 -22.20 20.99 -38.61
C THR A 249 -21.68 21.93 -37.51
N ASN A 250 -22.01 23.23 -37.59
CA ASN A 250 -21.61 24.18 -36.54
C ASN A 250 -22.15 23.80 -35.15
N GLU A 251 -23.36 23.26 -35.08
CA GLU A 251 -23.99 22.81 -33.83
C GLU A 251 -23.34 21.52 -33.30
N GLU A 252 -23.00 20.59 -34.19
CA GLU A 252 -22.24 19.39 -33.85
C GLU A 252 -20.84 19.76 -33.37
N ASN A 253 -20.17 20.70 -34.02
CA ASN A 253 -18.85 21.18 -33.62
C ASN A 253 -18.83 21.76 -32.21
N ILE A 254 -19.87 22.48 -31.80
CA ILE A 254 -19.99 22.99 -30.42
C ILE A 254 -20.09 21.82 -29.43
N LYS A 255 -20.89 20.79 -29.74
CA LYS A 255 -21.04 19.59 -28.90
C LYS A 255 -19.75 18.76 -28.83
N VAL A 256 -19.11 18.53 -29.98
CA VAL A 256 -17.81 17.85 -30.11
C VAL A 256 -16.75 18.58 -29.30
N ALA A 257 -16.67 19.91 -29.42
CA ALA A 257 -15.72 20.72 -28.67
C ALA A 257 -15.93 20.61 -27.15
N ALA A 258 -17.19 20.61 -26.69
CA ALA A 258 -17.51 20.41 -25.28
C ALA A 258 -17.10 19.00 -24.79
N MET A 259 -17.42 17.95 -25.55
CA MET A 259 -17.02 16.58 -25.20
C MET A 259 -15.50 16.40 -25.18
N LEU A 260 -14.79 17.00 -26.15
CA LEU A 260 -13.34 16.95 -26.21
C LEU A 260 -12.72 17.68 -25.01
N LYS A 261 -13.28 18.83 -24.63
CA LYS A 261 -12.88 19.56 -23.44
C LYS A 261 -13.01 18.71 -22.18
N ASP A 262 -14.14 18.01 -21.99
CA ASP A 262 -14.35 17.11 -20.84
C ASP A 262 -13.31 15.98 -20.79
N ILE A 263 -12.97 15.41 -21.94
CA ILE A 263 -11.94 14.35 -22.06
C ILE A 263 -10.56 14.90 -21.69
N ILE A 264 -10.19 16.08 -22.19
CA ILE A 264 -8.91 16.73 -21.90
C ILE A 264 -8.82 17.08 -20.40
N GLU A 265 -9.88 17.62 -19.81
CA GLU A 265 -9.93 17.94 -18.38
C GLU A 265 -9.82 16.68 -17.51
N TYR A 266 -10.50 15.60 -17.90
CA TYR A 266 -10.41 14.32 -17.22
C TYR A 266 -9.01 13.70 -17.32
N HIS A 267 -8.39 13.71 -18.50
CA HIS A 267 -7.01 13.27 -18.67
C HIS A 267 -6.04 14.12 -17.84
N GLY A 268 -6.21 15.45 -17.85
CA GLY A 268 -5.40 16.37 -17.05
C GLY A 268 -5.53 16.11 -15.54
N MET A 269 -6.72 15.74 -15.06
CA MET A 269 -6.93 15.31 -13.67
C MET A 269 -6.13 14.05 -13.34
N ILE A 270 -6.17 13.04 -14.22
CA ILE A 270 -5.40 11.80 -14.04
C ILE A 270 -3.90 12.08 -14.00
N LEU A 271 -3.37 12.83 -14.98
CA LEU A 271 -1.94 13.16 -15.04
C LEU A 271 -1.48 13.94 -13.80
N ARG A 272 -2.21 14.97 -13.38
CA ARG A 272 -1.87 15.73 -12.16
C ARG A 272 -1.80 14.82 -10.93
N PHE A 273 -2.73 13.88 -10.80
CA PHE A 273 -2.74 12.95 -9.68
C PHE A 273 -1.59 11.94 -9.76
N ILE A 274 -1.26 11.42 -10.95
CA ILE A 274 -0.09 10.55 -11.17
C ILE A 274 1.19 11.28 -10.77
N THR A 275 1.39 12.52 -11.22
CA THR A 275 2.58 13.33 -10.89
C THR A 275 2.72 13.51 -9.38
N LYS A 276 1.66 13.94 -8.68
CA LYS A 276 1.68 14.09 -7.21
C LYS A 276 1.95 12.78 -6.48
N THR A 277 1.36 11.68 -6.96
CA THR A 277 1.58 10.34 -6.39
C THR A 277 3.05 9.92 -6.55
N SER A 278 3.63 10.13 -7.73
CA SER A 278 5.03 9.84 -8.00
C SER A 278 5.99 10.68 -7.15
N GLU A 279 5.70 11.97 -6.98
CA GLU A 279 6.50 12.86 -6.11
C GLU A 279 6.43 12.44 -4.64
N ALA A 280 5.25 12.02 -4.15
CA ALA A 280 5.06 11.61 -2.76
C ALA A 280 5.68 10.23 -2.45
N PHE A 281 5.55 9.25 -3.35
CA PHE A 281 5.98 7.87 -3.10
C PHE A 281 7.29 7.47 -3.78
N GLY A 282 7.75 8.22 -4.78
CA GLY A 282 8.93 7.90 -5.59
C GLY A 282 10.21 7.66 -4.77
N PRO A 283 10.59 8.56 -3.85
CA PRO A 283 11.75 8.35 -2.99
C PRO A 283 11.64 7.09 -2.11
N THR A 284 10.43 6.82 -1.60
CA THR A 284 10.14 5.62 -0.81
C THR A 284 10.31 4.35 -1.63
N LEU A 285 9.75 4.33 -2.85
CA LEU A 285 9.88 3.19 -3.75
C LEU A 285 11.34 2.94 -4.13
N CYS A 286 12.12 3.99 -4.35
CA CYS A 286 13.56 3.87 -4.62
C CYS A 286 14.30 3.16 -3.47
N LEU A 287 14.10 3.62 -2.21
CA LEU A 287 14.71 2.98 -1.05
C LEU A 287 14.25 1.52 -0.91
N TYR A 288 12.97 1.26 -1.18
CA TYR A 288 12.40 -0.08 -1.11
C TYR A 288 13.00 -1.03 -2.17
N TYR A 289 13.28 -0.55 -3.38
CA TYR A 289 13.98 -1.34 -4.40
C TYR A 289 15.43 -1.63 -4.00
N VAL A 290 16.14 -0.66 -3.42
CA VAL A 290 17.50 -0.89 -2.90
C VAL A 290 17.49 -1.95 -1.82
N PHE A 291 16.52 -1.88 -0.90
CA PHE A 291 16.33 -2.90 0.13
C PHE A 291 16.14 -4.31 -0.46
N HIS A 292 15.26 -4.46 -1.44
CA HIS A 292 15.01 -5.76 -2.08
C HIS A 292 16.24 -6.29 -2.82
N GLN A 293 16.99 -5.41 -3.48
CA GLN A 293 18.23 -5.78 -4.16
C GLN A 293 19.28 -6.28 -3.16
N VAL A 294 19.52 -5.54 -2.08
CA VAL A 294 20.51 -5.92 -1.06
C VAL A 294 20.08 -7.20 -0.34
N SER A 295 18.81 -7.29 0.07
CA SER A 295 18.27 -8.47 0.76
C SER A 295 18.31 -9.71 -0.13
N GLY A 296 17.97 -9.56 -1.41
CA GLY A 296 18.07 -10.63 -2.39
C GLY A 296 19.50 -11.14 -2.54
N CYS A 297 20.50 -10.25 -2.62
CA CYS A 297 21.90 -10.64 -2.66
C CYS A 297 22.35 -11.40 -1.40
N ILE A 298 21.94 -10.93 -0.21
CA ILE A 298 22.27 -11.60 1.06
C ILE A 298 21.66 -12.99 1.11
N LEU A 299 20.36 -13.11 0.80
CA LEU A 299 19.65 -14.39 0.80
C LEU A 299 20.25 -15.38 -0.22
N LEU A 300 20.65 -14.90 -1.41
CA LEU A 300 21.30 -15.75 -2.40
C LEU A 300 22.66 -16.26 -1.92
N LEU A 301 23.40 -15.44 -1.20
CA LEU A 301 24.70 -15.81 -0.64
C LEU A 301 24.56 -16.75 0.56
N GLU A 302 23.48 -16.65 1.33
CA GLU A 302 23.12 -17.65 2.36
C GLU A 302 22.70 -19.01 1.75
N CYS A 303 22.19 -19.01 0.52
CA CYS A 303 21.80 -20.23 -0.19
C CYS A 303 22.95 -20.91 -0.95
N SER A 304 24.07 -20.20 -1.19
CA SER A 304 25.23 -20.68 -1.96
C SER A 304 26.26 -21.38 -1.10
#